data_AF-A0A161Z8W8-F1
#
_entry.id   AF-A0A161Z8W8-F1
#
_cell.length_a   1.000
_cell.length_b   1.000
_cell.length_c   1.000
_cell.angle_alpha   90.00
_cell.angle_beta   90.00
_cell.angle_gamma   90.00
#
_symmetry.space_group_name_H-M   'P 1'
#
loop_
_entity.id
_entity.type
_entity.pdbx_description
1 polymer ?
#
loop_
_entity_poly.entity_id
_entity_poly.type
_entity_poly.pdbx_seq_one_letter_code
_entity_poly.pdbx_strand_id
1 'polypeptide(L)'
;MLQYERQADLPRGMLLVALQVWSVAPAVEEPPMTSCGIWECCGYHRPVAETRDIIEKLIRCTPSGAADELRARVRDADARMVGGVDGFWWREQRYWR
;
A
#
# COMPACT_ATOMS: atom_id res chain seq x y z
N MET A 1 -4.77 -15.01 -11.84
CA MET A 1 -4.23 -14.54 -10.56
C MET A 1 -2.74 -14.36 -10.78
N LEU A 2 -2.22 -13.15 -10.59
CA LEU A 2 -0.80 -12.86 -10.79
C LEU A 2 0.02 -13.68 -9.78
N GLN A 3 1.25 -14.04 -10.14
CA GLN A 3 2.12 -14.84 -9.25
C GLN A 3 2.30 -14.20 -7.87
N TYR A 4 2.43 -12.88 -7.85
CA TYR A 4 2.63 -12.11 -6.63
C TYR A 4 1.40 -12.04 -5.72
N GLU A 5 0.19 -12.10 -6.28
CA GLU A 5 -1.05 -12.14 -5.48
C GLU A 5 -1.13 -13.41 -4.66
N ARG A 6 -0.72 -14.56 -5.24
CA ARG A 6 -0.63 -15.82 -4.51
C ARG A 6 0.42 -15.79 -3.41
N GLN A 7 1.57 -15.17 -3.67
CA GLN A 7 2.64 -15.04 -2.67
C GLN A 7 2.27 -14.06 -1.54
N ALA A 8 1.47 -13.05 -1.87
CA ALA A 8 0.99 -12.06 -0.92
C ALA A 8 -0.29 -12.48 -0.19
N ASP A 9 -0.87 -13.65 -0.51
CA ASP A 9 -2.17 -14.12 0.01
C ASP A 9 -3.31 -13.12 -0.23
N LEU A 10 -3.35 -12.56 -1.45
CA LEU A 10 -4.33 -11.54 -1.85
C LEU A 10 -5.32 -12.09 -2.88
N PRO A 11 -6.58 -11.64 -2.84
CA PRO A 11 -7.51 -11.88 -3.93
C PRO A 11 -6.99 -11.32 -5.26
N ARG A 12 -7.43 -11.91 -6.36
CA ARG A 12 -7.04 -11.49 -7.72
C ARG A 12 -7.44 -10.03 -7.98
N GLY A 13 -6.52 -9.26 -8.55
CA GLY A 13 -6.69 -7.84 -8.89
C GLY A 13 -6.33 -6.88 -7.74
N MET A 14 -6.28 -7.36 -6.50
CA MET A 14 -6.14 -6.49 -5.32
C MET A 14 -4.79 -5.80 -5.26
N LEU A 15 -3.75 -6.47 -5.76
CA LEU A 15 -2.42 -5.89 -5.77
C LEU A 15 -2.32 -4.68 -6.70
N LEU A 16 -2.95 -4.76 -7.87
CA LEU A 16 -2.98 -3.66 -8.82
C LEU A 16 -3.81 -2.50 -8.27
N VAL A 17 -4.92 -2.80 -7.58
CA VAL A 17 -5.72 -1.77 -6.90
C VAL A 17 -4.91 -1.10 -5.79
N ALA A 18 -4.24 -1.86 -4.92
CA ALA A 18 -3.41 -1.30 -3.84
C ALA A 18 -2.32 -0.38 -4.39
N LEU A 19 -1.60 -0.82 -5.43
CA LEU A 19 -0.59 0.00 -6.10
C LEU A 19 -1.19 1.26 -6.73
N GLN A 20 -2.33 1.14 -7.42
CA GLN A 20 -3.01 2.27 -8.05
C GLN A 20 -3.43 3.29 -7.00
N VAL A 21 -4.13 2.84 -5.97
CA VAL A 21 -4.62 3.66 -4.85
C VAL A 21 -3.46 4.39 -4.18
N TRP A 22 -2.40 3.67 -3.83
CA TRP A 22 -1.24 4.30 -3.19
C TRP A 22 -0.53 5.28 -4.11
N SER A 23 -0.38 4.95 -5.39
CA SER A 23 0.33 5.80 -6.35
C SER A 23 -0.33 7.16 -6.56
N VAL A 24 -1.65 7.26 -6.44
CA VAL A 24 -2.37 8.53 -6.67
C VAL A 24 -2.83 9.20 -5.38
N ALA A 25 -2.63 8.56 -4.23
CA ALA A 25 -3.14 9.06 -2.98
C ALA A 25 -2.41 10.34 -2.51
N PRO A 26 -3.14 11.35 -2.06
CA PRO A 26 -2.55 12.60 -1.56
C PRO A 26 -2.08 12.49 -0.10
N ALA A 27 -2.60 11.52 0.66
CA ALA A 27 -2.27 11.28 2.05
C ALA A 27 -2.69 9.86 2.46
N VAL A 28 -2.24 9.42 3.64
CA VAL A 28 -2.76 8.23 4.30
C VAL A 28 -4.04 8.58 5.03
N GLU A 29 -5.11 7.83 4.80
CA GLU A 29 -6.38 8.04 5.47
C GLU A 29 -6.42 7.34 6.83
N GLU A 30 -7.06 7.98 7.81
CA GLU A 30 -7.44 7.30 9.04
C GLU A 30 -8.50 6.22 8.76
N PRO A 31 -8.29 4.96 9.16
CA PRO A 31 -9.29 3.92 8.99
C PRO A 31 -10.55 4.26 9.81
N PRO A 32 -11.76 4.30 9.21
CA PRO A 32 -12.96 4.57 9.98
C PRO A 32 -13.20 3.47 11.03
N MET A 33 -13.59 3.84 12.25
CA MET A 33 -13.87 2.90 13.35
C MET A 33 -15.10 1.97 13.11
N THR A 34 -15.58 1.81 11.88
CA THR A 34 -16.78 1.03 11.60
C THR A 34 -16.51 -0.48 11.63
N SER A 35 -17.42 -1.22 12.25
CA SER A 35 -17.31 -2.64 12.62
C SER A 35 -17.32 -3.63 11.44
N CYS A 36 -17.52 -3.19 10.21
CA CYS A 36 -17.20 -4.02 9.06
C CYS A 36 -15.70 -3.89 8.82
N GLY A 37 -14.99 -5.01 8.62
CA GLY A 37 -13.61 -4.92 8.17
C GLY A 37 -13.59 -4.01 6.95
N ILE A 38 -12.92 -2.85 7.03
CA ILE A 38 -12.80 -1.86 5.94
C ILE A 38 -12.44 -2.55 4.61
N TRP A 39 -11.73 -3.66 4.76
CA TRP A 39 -11.20 -4.60 3.77
C TRP A 39 -12.23 -5.53 3.10
N GLU A 40 -13.38 -5.74 3.73
CA GLU A 40 -14.48 -6.58 3.23
C GLU A 40 -15.52 -5.75 2.46
N CYS A 41 -15.78 -4.51 2.90
CA CYS A 41 -16.84 -3.67 2.32
C CYS A 41 -16.36 -2.62 1.32
N CYS A 42 -15.13 -2.10 1.44
CA CYS A 42 -14.65 -0.98 0.60
C CYS A 42 -13.64 -1.39 -0.49
N GLY A 43 -13.40 -2.68 -0.69
CA GLY A 43 -12.68 -3.21 -1.85
C GLY A 43 -11.25 -2.67 -2.04
N TYR A 44 -10.51 -2.39 -0.96
CA TYR A 44 -9.10 -1.97 -1.02
C TYR A 44 -8.85 -0.62 -1.71
N HIS A 45 -9.87 0.25 -1.84
CA HIS A 45 -9.77 1.52 -2.58
C HIS A 45 -9.20 2.70 -1.76
N ARG A 46 -8.75 2.46 -0.52
CA ARG A 46 -8.30 3.53 0.37
C ARG A 46 -6.80 3.47 0.65
N PRO A 47 -6.12 4.62 0.70
CA PRO A 47 -4.70 4.68 1.04
C PRO A 47 -4.52 4.64 2.55
N VAL A 48 -4.81 3.50 3.18
CA VAL A 48 -4.57 3.32 4.63
C VAL A 48 -3.25 2.56 4.88
N ALA A 49 -2.80 2.49 6.13
CA ALA A 49 -1.52 1.89 6.49
C ALA A 49 -1.34 0.45 5.95
N GLU A 50 -2.39 -0.36 5.97
CA GLU A 50 -2.34 -1.75 5.53
C GLU A 50 -2.26 -1.88 4.00
N THR A 51 -2.77 -0.89 3.24
CA THR A 51 -2.55 -0.81 1.77
C THR A 51 -1.05 -0.77 1.49
N ARG A 52 -0.30 -0.01 2.30
CA ARG A 52 1.16 0.06 2.18
C ARG A 52 1.87 -1.18 2.69
N ASP A 53 1.35 -1.84 3.72
CA ASP A 53 1.87 -3.14 4.18
C ASP A 53 1.73 -4.24 3.11
N ILE A 54 0.63 -4.23 2.34
CA ILE A 54 0.43 -5.12 1.20
C ILE A 54 1.50 -4.88 0.12
N ILE A 55 1.74 -3.60 -0.20
CA ILE A 55 2.77 -3.20 -1.16
C ILE A 55 4.16 -3.59 -0.66
N GLU A 56 4.42 -3.45 0.64
CA GLU A 56 5.68 -3.86 1.26
C GLU A 56 5.89 -5.38 1.17
N LYS A 57 4.84 -6.17 1.42
CA LYS A 57 4.85 -7.63 1.24
C LYS A 57 5.13 -8.00 -0.22
N LEU A 58 4.52 -7.30 -1.17
CA LEU A 58 4.79 -7.48 -2.60
C LEU A 58 6.27 -7.24 -2.92
N ILE A 59 6.83 -6.10 -2.50
CA ILE A 59 8.23 -5.75 -2.74
C ILE A 59 9.15 -6.88 -2.23
N ARG A 60 8.86 -7.43 -1.05
CA ARG A 60 9.65 -8.54 -0.46
C ARG A 60 9.56 -9.85 -1.23
N CYS A 61 8.41 -10.16 -1.83
CA CYS A 61 8.22 -11.38 -2.61
C CYS A 61 8.67 -11.25 -4.08
N THR A 62 8.98 -10.03 -4.53
CA THR A 62 9.38 -9.74 -5.90
C THR A 62 10.89 -9.97 -6.10
N PRO A 63 11.34 -10.55 -7.23
CA PRO A 63 12.76 -10.66 -7.55
C PRO A 63 13.47 -9.30 -7.55
N SER A 64 14.74 -9.28 -7.12
CA SER A 64 15.51 -8.06 -6.80
C SER A 64 15.36 -6.93 -7.83
N GLY A 65 15.57 -7.21 -9.12
CA GLY A 65 15.50 -6.18 -10.16
C GLY A 65 14.13 -5.48 -10.26
N ALA A 66 13.04 -6.24 -10.22
CA ALA A 66 11.69 -5.67 -10.28
C ALA A 66 11.25 -5.09 -8.91
N ALA A 67 11.78 -5.63 -7.81
CA ALA A 67 11.53 -5.10 -6.47
C ALA A 67 12.16 -3.71 -6.29
N ASP A 68 13.32 -3.46 -6.89
CA ASP A 68 14.00 -2.16 -6.81
C ASP A 68 13.23 -1.07 -7.58
N GLU A 69 12.75 -1.38 -8.78
CA GLU A 69 11.87 -0.47 -9.54
C GLU A 69 10.57 -0.18 -8.79
N LEU A 70 9.94 -1.22 -8.22
CA LEU A 70 8.73 -1.08 -7.43
C LEU A 70 8.98 -0.21 -6.18
N ARG A 71 10.09 -0.43 -5.48
CA ARG A 71 10.48 0.34 -4.30
C ARG A 71 10.70 1.81 -4.66
N ALA A 72 11.31 2.11 -5.80
CA ALA A 72 11.49 3.49 -6.27
C ALA A 72 10.14 4.19 -6.50
N ARG A 73 9.21 3.55 -7.24
CA ARG A 73 7.87 4.12 -7.49
C ARG A 73 7.08 4.36 -6.23
N VAL A 74 7.16 3.43 -5.27
CA VAL A 74 6.47 3.54 -3.99
C VAL A 74 7.09 4.64 -3.14
N ARG A 75 8.42 4.79 -3.13
CA ARG A 75 9.09 5.91 -2.47
C ARG A 75 8.71 7.26 -3.07
N ASP A 76 8.53 7.36 -4.38
CA ASP A 76 8.05 8.59 -5.01
C ASP A 76 6.61 8.93 -4.55
N ALA A 77 5.77 7.92 -4.35
CA ALA A 77 4.43 8.11 -3.78
C ALA A 77 4.50 8.54 -2.31
N ASP A 78 5.32 7.88 -1.50
CA ASP A 78 5.56 8.22 -0.09
C ASP A 78 6.04 9.68 0.04
N ALA A 79 7.01 10.08 -0.80
CA ALA A 79 7.54 11.43 -0.85
C ALA A 79 6.50 12.49 -1.23
N ARG A 80 5.54 12.16 -2.10
CA ARG A 80 4.41 13.05 -2.42
C ARG A 80 3.46 13.25 -1.24
N MET A 81 3.20 12.19 -0.46
CA MET A 81 2.24 12.25 0.64
C MET A 81 2.79 13.02 1.85
N VAL A 82 4.06 12.76 2.22
CA VAL A 82 4.61 13.21 3.50
C VAL A 82 6.02 13.81 3.41
N GLY A 83 6.61 13.89 2.21
CA GLY A 83 7.98 14.37 2.02
C GLY A 83 9.03 13.29 2.26
N GLY A 84 10.29 13.70 2.44
CA GLY A 84 11.40 12.78 2.67
C GLY A 84 11.30 12.08 4.02
N VAL A 85 10.78 10.86 4.03
CA VAL A 85 10.63 10.01 5.22
C VAL A 85 11.27 8.64 4.97
N ASP A 86 11.83 8.08 6.04
CA ASP A 86 12.41 6.74 6.05
C ASP A 86 11.60 5.79 6.95
N GLY A 87 11.76 4.48 6.73
CA GLY A 87 11.14 3.46 7.57
C GLY A 87 9.63 3.30 7.36
N PHE A 88 8.93 2.92 8.44
CA PHE A 88 7.51 2.55 8.45
C PHE A 88 6.58 3.73 8.76
N TRP A 89 6.84 4.90 8.17
CA TRP A 89 6.15 6.15 8.48
C TRP A 89 4.62 6.05 8.35
N TRP A 90 4.09 5.22 7.45
CA TRP A 90 2.65 5.03 7.24
C TRP A 90 1.95 4.42 8.46
N ARG A 91 2.69 3.91 9.44
CA ARG A 91 2.16 3.44 10.74
C ARG A 91 2.12 4.54 11.80
N GLU A 92 2.71 5.70 11.52
CA GLU A 92 2.75 6.81 12.45
C GLU A 92 1.55 7.74 12.20
N GLN A 93 0.59 7.73 13.13
CA GLN A 93 -0.67 8.47 13.02
C GLN A 93 -0.51 9.97 12.76
N ARG A 94 0.62 10.57 13.15
CA ARG A 94 0.93 11.99 12.90
C ARG A 94 0.96 12.38 11.41
N TYR A 95 1.09 11.40 10.51
CA TYR A 95 1.12 11.62 9.06
C TYR A 95 -0.22 11.34 8.38
N TRP A 96 -1.21 10.83 9.11
CA TRP A 96 -2.53 10.51 8.57
C TRP A 96 -3.37 11.78 8.45
N ARG A 97 -4.30 11.81 7.51
CA ARG A 97 -5.19 12.96 7.24
C ARG A 97 -6.63 12.54 7.01
#